data_AF-A0A942BCL0-F1
#
_entry.id   AF-A0A942BCL0-F1
#
_cell.length_a   1.000
_cell.length_b   1.000
_cell.length_c   1.000
_cell.angle_alpha   90.00
_cell.angle_beta   90.00
_cell.angle_gamma   90.00
#
_symmetry.space_group_name_H-M   'P 1'
#
loop_
_entity.id
_entity.type
_entity.pdbx_description
1 polymer ?
#
loop_
_entity_poly.entity_id
_entity_poly.type
_entity_poly.pdbx_seq_one_letter_code
_entity_poly.pdbx_strand_id
1 'polypeptide(L)'
;MLWAQSGASFVVWVVGGLLLARSAAASWLPRLSRRSQSTLGPLALLAGLVVLVGGLWAAWSAGGVRAGALLPVPWVLATVTGVAFTALQTFGALCLLNVSRPPETRAAAQASEPQEN
;
A
#
# COMPACT_ATOMS: atom_id res chain seq x y z
N MET A 1 13.65 -18.00 -14.82
CA MET A 1 12.55 -17.11 -15.27
C MET A 1 11.68 -16.62 -14.13
N LEU A 2 11.22 -17.49 -13.22
CA LEU A 2 10.45 -17.08 -12.01
C LEU A 2 11.08 -15.92 -11.24
N TRP A 3 12.38 -16.00 -10.93
CA TRP A 3 13.09 -14.93 -10.21
C TRP A 3 13.00 -13.55 -10.88
N ALA A 4 13.08 -13.50 -12.21
CA ALA A 4 12.95 -12.25 -12.96
C ALA A 4 11.51 -11.72 -12.93
N GLN A 5 10.51 -12.60 -13.08
CA GLN A 5 9.09 -12.24 -12.99
C GLN A 5 8.71 -11.74 -11.59
N SER A 6 9.12 -12.48 -10.55
CA SER A 6 8.89 -12.11 -9.16
C SER A 6 9.63 -10.82 -8.80
N GLY A 7 10.87 -10.66 -9.26
CA GLY A 7 11.63 -9.41 -9.10
C GLY A 7 10.94 -8.22 -9.75
N ALA A 8 10.46 -8.37 -10.99
CA ALA A 8 9.72 -7.33 -11.69
C ALA A 8 8.43 -6.94 -10.97
N SER A 9 7.61 -7.93 -10.55
CA SER A 9 6.40 -7.67 -9.76
C SER A 9 6.72 -6.97 -8.44
N PHE A 10 7.76 -7.41 -7.75
CA PHE A 10 8.20 -6.80 -6.49
C PHE A 10 8.59 -5.32 -6.66
N VAL A 11 9.36 -5.00 -7.71
CA VAL A 11 9.69 -3.60 -8.04
C VAL A 11 8.44 -2.78 -8.29
N VAL A 12 7.48 -3.31 -9.06
CA VAL A 12 6.19 -2.63 -9.31
C VAL A 12 5.43 -2.38 -7.99
N TRP A 13 5.43 -3.34 -7.06
CA TRP A 13 4.78 -3.17 -5.76
C TRP A 13 5.44 -2.07 -4.92
N VAL A 14 6.77 -2.09 -4.83
CA VAL A 14 7.54 -1.11 -4.05
C VAL A 14 7.37 0.30 -4.64
N VAL A 15 7.57 0.46 -5.94
CA VAL A 15 7.43 1.75 -6.62
C VAL A 15 5.99 2.26 -6.51
N GLY A 16 5.00 1.40 -6.73
CA GLY A 16 3.58 1.76 -6.58
C GLY A 16 3.23 2.20 -5.16
N GLY A 17 3.70 1.47 -4.15
CA GLY A 17 3.52 1.81 -2.74
C GLY A 17 4.16 3.15 -2.37
N LEU A 18 5.39 3.40 -2.84
CA LEU A 18 6.09 4.68 -2.60
C LEU A 18 5.37 5.86 -3.24
N LEU A 19 4.94 5.72 -4.51
CA LEU A 19 4.20 6.77 -5.20
C LEU A 19 2.85 7.05 -4.54
N LEU A 20 2.16 6.00 -4.09
CA LEU A 20 0.92 6.16 -3.35
C LEU A 20 1.17 6.84 -1.99
N ALA A 21 2.22 6.46 -1.27
CA ALA A 21 2.54 7.08 0.02
C ALA A 21 2.81 8.57 -0.12
N ARG A 22 3.60 8.95 -1.13
CA ARG A 22 3.94 10.34 -1.42
C ARG A 22 2.71 11.14 -1.83
N SER A 23 1.88 10.61 -2.73
CA SER A 23 0.67 11.30 -3.19
C SER A 23 -0.37 11.42 -2.08
N ALA A 24 -0.57 10.37 -1.27
CA ALA A 24 -1.49 10.36 -0.14
C ALA A 24 -1.12 11.40 0.92
N ALA A 25 0.17 11.45 1.31
CA ALA A 25 0.67 12.41 2.28
C ALA A 25 0.48 13.87 1.82
N ALA A 26 0.64 14.14 0.53
CA ALA A 26 0.53 15.49 -0.03
C ALA A 26 -0.92 15.96 -0.28
N SER A 27 -1.86 15.06 -0.53
CA SER A 27 -3.17 15.46 -1.09
C SER A 27 -4.34 15.27 -0.11
N TRP A 28 -4.63 14.04 0.30
CA TRP A 28 -5.90 13.70 0.96
C TRP A 28 -5.73 13.20 2.40
N LEU A 29 -4.58 12.65 2.77
CA LEU A 29 -4.36 12.12 4.12
C LEU A 29 -4.48 13.19 5.23
N PRO A 30 -3.97 14.44 5.07
CA PRO A 30 -4.17 15.50 6.06
C PRO A 30 -5.63 15.94 6.22
N ARG A 31 -6.47 15.68 5.20
CA ARG A 31 -7.89 16.04 5.20
C ARG A 31 -8.76 15.01 5.94
N LEU A 32 -8.24 13.82 6.21
CA LEU A 32 -8.97 12.80 6.97
C LEU A 32 -8.99 13.13 8.46
N SER A 33 -10.17 13.01 9.06
CA SER A 33 -10.31 13.14 10.52
C SER A 33 -9.52 12.05 11.26
N ARG A 34 -9.00 12.37 12.45
CA ARG A 34 -8.26 11.41 13.29
C ARG A 34 -9.09 10.17 13.64
N ARG A 35 -10.40 10.35 13.85
CA ARG A 35 -11.35 9.26 14.10
C ARG A 35 -11.45 8.33 12.88
N SER A 36 -11.58 8.89 11.69
CA SER A 36 -11.60 8.12 10.45
C SER A 36 -10.28 7.36 10.25
N GLN A 37 -9.13 8.00 10.48
CA GLN A 37 -7.82 7.33 10.37
C GLN A 37 -7.67 6.18 11.37
N SER A 38 -8.15 6.36 12.62
CA SER A 38 -8.13 5.32 13.65
C SER A 38 -8.93 4.08 13.28
N THR A 39 -10.03 4.23 12.54
CA THR A 39 -10.90 3.12 12.15
C THR A 39 -10.47 2.53 10.81
N LEU A 40 -10.22 3.38 9.81
CA LEU A 40 -9.84 2.96 8.46
C LEU A 40 -8.45 2.33 8.42
N GLY A 41 -7.53 2.73 9.30
CA GLY A 41 -6.17 2.19 9.35
C GLY A 41 -6.17 0.67 9.55
N PRO A 42 -6.65 0.15 10.69
CA PRO A 42 -6.74 -1.29 10.95
C PRO A 42 -7.60 -2.03 9.91
N LEU A 43 -8.72 -1.43 9.48
CA LEU A 43 -9.58 -2.02 8.46
C LEU A 43 -8.86 -2.19 7.12
N ALA A 44 -8.05 -1.22 6.71
CA ALA A 44 -7.26 -1.32 5.49
C ALA A 44 -6.19 -2.41 5.59
N LEU A 45 -5.54 -2.57 6.74
CA LEU A 45 -4.56 -3.65 6.96
C LEU A 45 -5.23 -5.03 6.84
N LEU A 46 -6.40 -5.20 7.47
CA LEU A 46 -7.17 -6.45 7.40
C LEU A 46 -7.69 -6.72 5.99
N ALA A 47 -8.25 -5.71 5.33
CA ALA A 47 -8.69 -5.81 3.94
C ALA A 47 -7.52 -6.18 3.02
N GLY A 48 -6.34 -5.62 3.26
CA GLY A 48 -5.11 -5.98 2.55
C GLY A 48 -4.80 -7.46 2.70
N LEU A 49 -4.83 -8.00 3.92
CA LEU A 49 -4.60 -9.43 4.16
C LEU A 49 -5.59 -10.30 3.38
N VAL A 50 -6.88 -9.94 3.38
CA VAL A 50 -7.92 -10.65 2.62
C VAL A 50 -7.64 -10.60 1.12
N VAL A 51 -7.28 -9.44 0.59
CA VAL A 51 -6.91 -9.27 -0.83
C VAL A 51 -5.71 -10.12 -1.20
N LEU A 52 -4.67 -10.16 -0.35
CA LEU A 52 -3.47 -10.95 -0.60
C LEU A 52 -3.79 -12.45 -0.62
N VAL A 53 -4.44 -12.96 0.43
CA VAL A 53 -4.77 -14.39 0.55
C VAL A 53 -5.73 -14.81 -0.56
N GLY A 54 -6.80 -14.04 -0.79
CA GLY A 54 -7.78 -14.33 -1.82
C GLY A 54 -7.21 -14.25 -3.25
N GLY A 55 -6.37 -13.25 -3.52
CA GLY A 55 -5.74 -13.08 -4.82
C GLY A 55 -4.68 -14.15 -5.13
N LEU A 56 -3.88 -14.55 -4.13
CA LEU A 56 -2.96 -15.68 -4.27
C LEU A 56 -3.70 -17.00 -4.49
N TRP A 57 -4.80 -17.22 -3.77
CA TRP A 57 -5.64 -18.39 -3.95
C TRP A 57 -6.23 -18.43 -5.37
N ALA A 58 -6.76 -17.30 -5.87
CA ALA A 58 -7.26 -17.20 -7.23
C ALA A 58 -6.16 -17.43 -8.30
N ALA A 59 -4.97 -16.87 -8.11
CA ALA A 59 -3.84 -17.09 -9.01
C ALA A 59 -3.37 -18.55 -9.03
N TRP A 60 -3.46 -19.24 -7.88
CA TRP A 60 -3.17 -20.67 -7.78
C TRP A 60 -4.22 -21.52 -8.51
N SER A 61 -5.51 -21.25 -8.28
CA SER A 61 -6.63 -21.95 -8.93
C SER A 61 -6.66 -21.75 -10.45
N ALA A 62 -6.12 -20.65 -10.97
CA ALA A 62 -6.02 -20.37 -12.40
C ALA A 62 -4.95 -21.21 -13.15
N GLY A 63 -4.42 -22.27 -12.52
CA GLY A 63 -3.50 -23.21 -13.15
C GLY A 63 -2.05 -22.76 -13.04
N GLY A 64 -1.59 -22.50 -11.81
CA GLY A 64 -0.27 -21.97 -11.46
C GLY A 64 0.97 -22.65 -12.09
N VAL A 65 2.15 -22.12 -11.72
CA VAL A 65 3.50 -22.36 -12.26
C VAL A 65 3.65 -23.64 -13.11
N ARG A 66 3.85 -23.45 -14.42
CA ARG A 66 4.20 -24.53 -15.36
C ARG A 66 5.62 -24.32 -15.88
N ALA A 67 6.39 -25.39 -15.95
CA ALA A 67 7.77 -25.39 -16.48
C ALA A 67 8.70 -24.33 -15.84
N GLY A 68 8.56 -24.06 -14.54
CA GLY A 68 9.44 -23.11 -13.83
C GLY A 68 9.23 -21.64 -14.23
N ALA A 69 8.02 -21.29 -14.69
CA ALA A 69 7.54 -19.94 -14.95
C ALA A 69 6.08 -19.78 -14.49
N LEU A 70 5.69 -18.58 -14.05
CA LEU A 70 4.27 -18.27 -13.93
C LEU A 70 3.70 -18.09 -15.33
N LEU A 71 2.54 -18.69 -15.58
CA LEU A 71 1.77 -18.36 -16.78
C LEU A 71 1.41 -16.87 -16.74
N PRO A 72 1.25 -16.20 -17.91
CA PRO A 72 1.00 -14.76 -17.97
C PRO A 72 -0.20 -14.33 -17.12
N VAL A 73 -1.28 -15.11 -17.13
CA VAL A 73 -2.52 -14.78 -16.39
C VAL A 73 -2.31 -14.84 -14.86
N PRO A 74 -1.84 -15.95 -14.27
CA PRO A 74 -1.44 -15.98 -12.85
C PRO A 74 -0.42 -14.92 -12.45
N TRP A 75 0.53 -14.59 -13.33
CA TRP A 75 1.54 -13.56 -13.06
C TRP A 75 0.94 -12.15 -12.98
N VAL A 76 0.06 -11.80 -13.92
CA VAL A 76 -0.67 -10.53 -13.90
C VAL A 76 -1.56 -10.46 -12.67
N LEU A 77 -2.31 -11.52 -12.37
CA LEU A 77 -3.15 -11.59 -11.17
C LEU A 77 -2.33 -11.37 -9.90
N ALA A 78 -1.23 -12.11 -9.72
CA ALA A 78 -0.34 -11.94 -8.58
C ALA A 78 0.22 -10.52 -8.49
N THR A 79 0.57 -9.91 -9.62
CA THR A 79 1.09 -8.54 -9.67
C THR A 79 0.03 -7.53 -9.24
N VAL A 80 -1.19 -7.61 -9.79
CA VAL A 80 -2.30 -6.72 -9.43
C VAL A 80 -2.70 -6.90 -7.97
N THR A 81 -2.79 -8.14 -7.48
CA THR A 81 -3.04 -8.45 -6.08
C THR A 81 -2.00 -7.82 -5.18
N GLY A 82 -0.72 -7.95 -5.51
CA GLY A 82 0.36 -7.34 -4.73
C GLY A 82 0.31 -5.82 -4.73
N VAL A 83 -0.02 -5.17 -5.87
CA VAL A 83 -0.23 -3.72 -5.92
C VAL A 83 -1.37 -3.29 -4.99
N ALA A 84 -2.53 -3.96 -5.07
CA ALA A 84 -3.68 -3.65 -4.23
C ALA A 84 -3.38 -3.88 -2.74
N PHE A 85 -2.69 -4.98 -2.41
CA PHE A 85 -2.21 -5.26 -1.07
C PHE A 85 -1.29 -4.15 -0.56
N THR A 86 -0.23 -3.83 -1.30
CA THR A 86 0.73 -2.78 -0.90
C THR A 86 0.05 -1.42 -0.76
N ALA A 87 -0.91 -1.10 -1.62
CA ALA A 87 -1.70 0.13 -1.50
C ALA A 87 -2.48 0.19 -0.18
N LEU A 88 -3.21 -0.87 0.16
CA LEU A 88 -3.96 -0.99 1.41
C LEU A 88 -3.06 -0.96 2.64
N GLN A 89 -1.93 -1.67 2.61
CA GLN A 89 -0.94 -1.67 3.70
C GLN A 89 -0.31 -0.29 3.90
N THR A 90 0.05 0.37 2.81
CA THR A 90 0.62 1.73 2.83
C THR A 90 -0.38 2.71 3.43
N PHE A 91 -1.64 2.67 2.98
CA PHE A 91 -2.70 3.51 3.52
C PHE A 91 -2.95 3.24 5.01
N GLY A 92 -3.05 1.96 5.40
CA GLY A 92 -3.25 1.55 6.79
C GLY A 92 -2.11 2.04 7.70
N ALA A 93 -0.86 1.83 7.28
CA ALA A 93 0.32 2.29 7.99
C ALA A 93 0.34 3.82 8.12
N LEU A 94 0.05 4.55 7.05
CA LEU A 94 0.01 6.01 7.06
C LEU A 94 -1.07 6.57 7.99
N CYS A 95 -2.24 5.94 8.06
CA CYS A 95 -3.29 6.30 9.03
C CYS A 95 -2.81 6.10 10.47
N LEU A 96 -2.26 4.93 10.78
CA LEU A 96 -1.80 4.61 12.13
C LEU A 96 -0.64 5.52 12.58
N LEU A 97 0.32 5.78 11.68
CA LEU A 97 1.44 6.68 11.94
C LEU A 97 0.97 8.13 12.18
N ASN A 98 -0.07 8.59 11.46
CA ASN A 98 -0.62 9.92 11.72
C ASN A 98 -1.38 9.98 13.03
N VAL A 99 -2.13 8.92 13.38
CA VAL A 99 -2.83 8.84 14.66
C VAL A 99 -1.85 8.84 15.84
N SER A 100 -0.69 8.17 15.70
CA SER A 100 0.31 8.07 16.78
C SER A 100 1.18 9.32 16.97
N ARG A 101 1.21 10.26 16.01
CA ARG A 101 1.97 11.51 16.16
C ARG A 101 1.35 12.42 17.23
N PRO A 102 2.11 12.87 18.25
CA PRO A 102 1.65 13.85 19.23
C PRO A 102 1.23 15.17 18.56
N PRO A 103 0.24 15.89 19.12
CA PRO A 103 -0.19 17.19 18.58
C PRO A 103 0.92 18.25 18.59
N GLU A 104 1.86 18.18 19.54
CA GLU A 104 2.98 19.12 19.70
C GLU A 104 3.94 19.13 18.49
N THR A 105 4.18 17.98 17.88
CA THR A 105 5.07 17.87 16.71
C THR A 105 4.46 18.50 15.45
N ARG A 106 3.13 18.66 15.40
CA ARG A 106 2.43 19.29 14.26
C ARG A 106 2.45 20.80 14.34
N ALA A 107 2.28 21.36 15.55
CA ALA A 107 2.37 22.81 15.77
C ALA A 107 3.77 23.34 15.43
N ALA A 108 4.82 22.59 15.80
CA ALA A 108 6.20 22.96 15.45
C ALA A 108 6.48 22.90 13.94
N ALA A 109 5.91 21.93 13.22
CA ALA A 109 6.05 21.82 11.77
C ALA A 109 5.33 22.96 11.02
N GLN A 110 4.15 23.39 11.50
CA GLN A 110 3.42 24.53 10.93
C GLN A 110 4.06 25.88 11.27
N ALA A 111 4.65 26.02 12.46
CA ALA A 111 5.34 27.24 12.87
C ALA A 111 6.68 27.47 12.13
N SER A 112 7.20 26.44 11.44
CA SER A 112 8.47 26.49 10.71
C SER A 112 8.30 26.81 9.22
N GLU A 113 7.08 26.95 8.70
CA GLU A 113 6.87 27.46 7.34
C GLU A 113 7.18 28.96 7.33
N PRO A 114 8.23 29.42 6.63
CA PRO A 114 8.55 30.83 6.54
C PRO A 114 7.39 31.52 5.82
N GLN A 115 6.83 32.53 6.47
CA GLN A 115 5.81 33.40 5.91
C GLN A 115 6.48 34.27 4.83
N GLU A 116 6.65 33.72 3.63
CA GLU A 116 7.08 34.48 2.45
C GLU A 116 5.94 35.46 2.09
N ASN A 117 6.13 36.72 2.49
CA ASN A 117 5.32 37.88 2.09
C ASN A 117 5.66 38.33 0.67
#